data_AF-A0AA39IMG4-F1
#
_entry.id   AF-A0AA39IMG4-F1
#
_cell.length_a   1.000
_cell.length_b   1.000
_cell.length_c   1.000
_cell.angle_alpha   90.00
_cell.angle_beta   90.00
_cell.angle_gamma   90.00
#
_symmetry.space_group_name_H-M   'P 1'
#
loop_
_entity.id
_entity.type
_entity.pdbx_description
1 polymer ?
#
loop_
_entity_poly.entity_id
_entity_poly.type
_entity_poly.pdbx_seq_one_letter_code
_entity_poly.pdbx_strand_id
1 'polypeptide(L)'
;MYRTLLLFASVIAVALACSCRTQPKTPKEKFCDSTFVATFTVWGKDGNDTHIFYTTVADKVFKTNLLIQSGSHIRVITNSQKEACGVTWLESGKKYLLNGNRVISGMGISTCEAISATEWSNVPADVKKSLNRGSYLPCPDKN
;
A
#
# COMPACT_ATOMS: atom_id res chain seq x y z
N MET A 1 -27.44 0.39 43.59
CA MET A 1 -27.69 -0.08 42.20
C MET A 1 -27.02 0.86 41.19
N TYR A 2 -25.68 0.88 41.14
CA TYR A 2 -24.89 1.71 40.20
C TYR A 2 -23.54 1.07 39.85
N ARG A 3 -23.13 0.02 40.57
CA ARG A 3 -21.87 -0.69 40.38
C ARG A 3 -21.84 -1.55 39.11
N THR A 4 -22.99 -2.02 38.63
CA THR A 4 -23.12 -2.80 37.39
C THR A 4 -23.15 -1.94 36.14
N LEU A 5 -23.32 -0.61 36.27
CA LEU A 5 -23.43 0.32 35.13
C LEU A 5 -22.06 0.77 34.60
N LEU A 6 -21.00 0.65 35.40
CA LEU A 6 -19.62 1.00 35.01
C LEU A 6 -18.89 -0.10 34.24
N LEU A 7 -19.38 -1.35 34.28
CA LEU A 7 -18.75 -2.49 33.59
C LEU A 7 -19.11 -2.60 32.11
N PHE A 8 -20.15 -1.90 31.65
CA PHE A 8 -20.58 -1.92 30.23
C PHE A 8 -19.96 -0.81 29.38
N ALA A 9 -19.24 0.15 29.97
CA ALA A 9 -18.66 1.29 29.24
C ALA A 9 -17.31 0.99 28.56
N SER A 10 -16.70 -0.18 28.79
CA SER A 10 -15.35 -0.52 28.28
C SER A 10 -15.33 -1.26 26.93
N VAL A 11 -16.48 -1.57 26.32
CA VAL A 11 -16.57 -2.47 25.14
C VAL A 11 -16.98 -1.74 23.85
N ILE A 12 -16.71 -0.43 23.73
CA ILE A 12 -16.98 0.32 22.50
C ILE A 12 -15.73 1.08 22.06
N ALA A 13 -14.60 0.38 21.98
CA ALA A 13 -13.56 0.76 21.02
C ALA A 13 -14.00 0.16 19.68
N VAL A 14 -14.95 0.79 19.00
CA VAL A 14 -15.27 0.43 17.61
C VAL A 14 -14.00 0.69 16.82
N ALA A 15 -13.31 -0.40 16.46
CA ALA A 15 -12.15 -0.34 15.60
C ALA A 15 -12.62 0.21 14.24
N LEU A 16 -12.45 1.52 14.03
CA LEU A 16 -12.51 2.17 12.72
C LEU A 16 -11.24 1.77 11.93
N ALA A 17 -11.05 0.47 11.75
CA ALA A 17 -10.06 -0.04 10.81
C ALA A 17 -10.67 0.05 9.41
N CYS A 18 -9.87 0.43 8.43
CA CYS A 18 -10.25 0.32 7.03
C CYS A 18 -10.75 -1.11 6.74
N SER A 19 -12.00 -1.23 6.28
CA SER A 19 -12.58 -2.52 5.89
C SER A 19 -12.41 -2.71 4.39
N CYS A 20 -11.45 -3.56 4.01
CA CYS A 20 -11.27 -3.92 2.62
C CYS A 20 -12.48 -4.74 2.16
N ARG A 21 -13.24 -4.18 1.21
CA ARG A 21 -14.53 -4.72 0.75
C ARG A 21 -14.45 -6.11 0.08
N THR A 22 -13.25 -6.66 -0.10
CA THR A 22 -13.01 -7.90 -0.85
C THR A 22 -12.35 -8.96 0.02
N GLN A 23 -12.56 -10.23 -0.32
CA GLN A 23 -11.81 -11.36 0.23
C GLN A 23 -10.29 -11.09 0.22
N PRO A 24 -9.54 -11.64 1.20
CA PRO A 24 -8.09 -11.47 1.26
C PRO A 24 -7.45 -12.05 0.00
N LYS A 25 -7.00 -11.16 -0.89
CA LYS A 25 -6.27 -11.53 -2.11
C LYS A 25 -4.88 -12.02 -1.78
N THR A 26 -4.43 -13.03 -2.50
CA THR A 26 -3.05 -13.53 -2.48
C THR A 26 -2.08 -12.46 -3.00
N PRO A 27 -0.79 -12.54 -2.64
CA PRO A 27 0.24 -11.65 -3.20
C PRO A 27 0.26 -11.61 -4.74
N LYS A 28 0.03 -12.76 -5.39
CA LYS A 28 -0.02 -12.85 -6.86
C LYS A 28 -1.20 -12.07 -7.43
N GLU A 29 -2.39 -12.22 -6.85
CA GLU A 29 -3.58 -11.48 -7.30
C GLU A 29 -3.40 -9.96 -7.12
N LYS A 30 -2.87 -9.52 -5.98
CA LYS A 30 -2.56 -8.11 -5.73
C LYS A 30 -1.52 -7.57 -6.72
N PHE A 31 -0.47 -8.35 -7.02
CA PHE A 31 0.50 -8.02 -8.07
C PHE A 31 -0.17 -7.89 -9.44
N CYS A 32 -1.10 -8.78 -9.76
CA CYS A 32 -1.78 -8.80 -11.05
C CYS A 32 -2.79 -7.67 -11.22
N ASP A 33 -3.50 -7.30 -10.15
CA ASP A 33 -4.44 -6.18 -10.17
C ASP A 33 -3.79 -4.80 -10.15
N SER A 34 -2.52 -4.71 -9.75
CA SER A 34 -1.79 -3.45 -9.73
C SER A 34 -1.24 -3.09 -11.12
N THR A 35 -1.33 -1.83 -11.53
CA THR A 35 -0.59 -1.33 -12.72
C THR A 35 0.92 -1.22 -12.51
N PHE A 36 1.37 -1.08 -11.26
CA PHE A 36 2.79 -1.00 -10.91
C PHE A 36 3.09 -1.76 -9.61
N VAL A 37 4.31 -2.28 -9.52
CA VAL A 37 4.88 -2.88 -8.31
C VAL A 37 6.37 -2.57 -8.29
N ALA A 38 6.82 -1.82 -7.29
CA ALA A 38 8.22 -1.45 -7.16
C ALA A 38 8.59 -1.16 -5.70
N THR A 39 9.89 -1.21 -5.40
CA THR A 39 10.40 -0.64 -4.15
C THR A 39 10.66 0.84 -4.33
N PHE A 40 10.25 1.64 -3.35
CA PHE A 40 10.42 3.08 -3.35
C PHE A 40 11.11 3.55 -2.08
N THR A 41 12.09 4.43 -2.22
CA THR A 41 12.63 5.21 -1.12
C THR A 41 11.85 6.52 -1.01
N VAL A 42 11.31 6.80 0.18
CA VAL A 42 10.53 8.01 0.45
C VAL A 42 11.47 9.15 0.80
N TRP A 43 11.30 10.30 0.17
CA TRP A 43 12.12 11.49 0.41
C TRP A 43 11.35 12.58 1.16
N GLY A 44 10.08 12.75 0.80
CA GLY A 44 9.24 13.78 1.39
C GLY A 44 7.78 13.35 1.46
N LYS A 45 7.06 14.05 2.32
CA LYS A 45 5.63 13.89 2.53
C LYS A 45 5.01 15.29 2.52
N ASP A 46 3.97 15.45 1.73
CA ASP A 46 3.11 16.63 1.68
C ASP A 46 1.65 16.15 1.68
N GLY A 47 0.68 17.04 1.81
CA GLY A 47 -0.72 16.65 1.84
C GLY A 47 -1.71 17.81 1.92
N ASN A 48 -2.96 17.47 1.74
CA ASN A 48 -4.11 18.29 2.08
C ASN A 48 -5.10 17.46 2.90
N ASP A 49 -6.28 18.02 3.17
CA ASP A 49 -7.30 17.37 4.01
C ASP A 49 -7.74 15.99 3.50
N THR A 50 -7.59 15.72 2.20
CA THR A 50 -8.10 14.51 1.53
C THR A 50 -7.01 13.53 1.11
N HIS A 51 -5.80 14.01 0.83
CA HIS A 51 -4.74 13.21 0.23
C HIS A 51 -3.38 13.49 0.85
N ILE A 52 -2.58 12.44 0.97
CA ILE A 52 -1.14 12.52 1.24
C ILE A 52 -0.40 12.25 -0.07
N PHE A 53 0.64 13.04 -0.30
CA PHE A 53 1.55 12.94 -1.42
C PHE A 53 2.95 12.60 -0.91
N TYR A 54 3.45 11.43 -1.29
CA TYR A 54 4.83 11.05 -1.02
C TYR A 54 5.69 11.33 -2.25
N THR A 55 6.76 12.09 -2.05
CA THR A 55 7.83 12.22 -3.04
C THR A 55 8.76 11.04 -2.87
N THR A 56 8.88 10.20 -3.89
CA THR A 56 9.60 8.93 -3.82
C THR A 56 10.56 8.75 -4.99
N VAL A 57 11.55 7.89 -4.83
CA VAL A 57 12.40 7.42 -5.93
C VAL A 57 12.21 5.91 -6.07
N ALA A 58 11.89 5.46 -7.29
CA ALA A 58 11.75 4.03 -7.57
C ALA A 58 13.14 3.37 -7.60
N ASP A 59 13.41 2.42 -6.70
CA ASP A 59 14.69 1.71 -6.66
C ASP A 59 14.69 0.50 -7.63
N LYS A 60 13.73 -0.40 -7.45
CA LYS A 60 13.61 -1.64 -8.21
C LYS A 60 12.18 -1.83 -8.66
N VAL A 61 11.99 -1.96 -9.96
CA VAL A 61 10.67 -2.10 -10.59
C VAL A 61 10.42 -3.56 -10.94
N PHE A 62 9.36 -4.15 -10.40
CA PHE A 62 8.96 -5.55 -10.65
C PHE A 62 7.80 -5.65 -11.64
N LYS A 63 6.94 -4.63 -11.67
CA LYS A 63 5.87 -4.46 -12.66
C LYS A 63 5.78 -2.99 -13.01
N THR A 64 5.79 -2.69 -14.30
CA THR A 64 5.70 -1.33 -14.83
C THR A 64 4.56 -1.23 -15.83
N ASN A 65 4.00 -0.02 -15.90
CA ASN A 65 3.09 0.43 -16.96
C ASN A 65 3.82 1.32 -17.98
N LEU A 66 5.15 1.17 -18.10
CA LEU A 66 6.08 1.99 -18.89
C LEU A 66 6.30 3.42 -18.37
N LEU A 67 5.60 3.83 -17.30
CA LEU A 67 5.73 5.17 -16.72
C LEU A 67 6.73 5.23 -15.55
N ILE A 68 7.19 4.07 -15.06
CA ILE A 68 8.11 3.98 -13.93
C ILE A 68 9.32 3.15 -14.33
N GLN A 69 10.50 3.70 -14.08
CA GLN A 69 11.79 3.04 -14.21
C GLN A 69 12.58 3.22 -12.92
N SER A 70 13.63 2.41 -12.74
CA SER A 70 14.57 2.62 -11.64
C SER A 70 15.22 4.00 -11.73
N GLY A 71 15.29 4.72 -10.62
CA GLY A 71 15.75 6.11 -10.53
C GLY A 71 14.68 7.16 -10.80
N SER A 72 13.47 6.80 -11.26
CA SER A 72 12.41 7.78 -11.50
C SER A 72 11.92 8.41 -10.19
N HIS A 73 11.79 9.74 -10.18
CA HIS A 73 11.11 10.49 -9.13
C HIS A 73 9.59 10.42 -9.35
N ILE A 74 8.88 9.77 -8.43
CA ILE A 74 7.46 9.49 -8.55
C ILE A 74 6.71 10.11 -7.38
N ARG A 75 5.62 10.81 -7.70
CA ARG A 75 4.63 11.25 -6.71
C ARG A 75 3.62 10.13 -6.47
N VAL A 76 3.67 9.56 -5.28
CA VAL A 76 2.74 8.53 -4.81
C VAL A 76 1.63 9.18 -4.00
N ILE A 77 0.40 8.76 -4.23
CA ILE A 77 -0.81 9.40 -3.70
C ILE A 77 -1.61 8.39 -2.91
N THR A 78 -2.12 8.79 -1.76
CA THR A 78 -3.02 7.97 -0.94
C THR A 78 -3.98 8.86 -0.17
N ASN A 79 -5.04 8.26 0.38
CA ASN A 79 -5.98 9.00 1.23
C ASN A 79 -5.28 9.47 2.52
N SER A 80 -5.64 10.65 3.02
CA SER A 80 -5.12 11.20 4.28
C SER A 80 -5.63 10.46 5.53
N GLN A 81 -6.77 9.78 5.43
CA GLN A 81 -7.44 9.08 6.51
C GLN A 81 -7.16 7.57 6.47
N LYS A 82 -6.90 6.98 7.64
CA LYS A 82 -6.64 5.53 7.77
C LYS A 82 -7.90 4.72 7.52
N GLU A 83 -9.05 5.27 7.89
CA GLU A 83 -10.39 4.72 7.75
C GLU A 83 -10.77 4.55 6.27
N ALA A 84 -10.25 5.43 5.42
CA ALA A 84 -10.37 5.36 3.96
C ALA A 84 -9.19 4.60 3.30
N CYS A 85 -8.52 3.74 4.06
CA CYS A 85 -7.44 2.86 3.59
C CYS A 85 -6.18 3.62 3.12
N GLY A 86 -5.99 4.82 3.66
CA GLY A 86 -4.82 5.65 3.43
C GLY A 86 -3.54 5.02 3.99
N VAL A 87 -2.48 5.04 3.19
CA VAL A 87 -1.13 4.63 3.62
C VAL A 87 -0.44 5.81 4.30
N THR A 88 -0.84 6.12 5.54
CA THR A 88 -0.48 7.37 6.24
C THR A 88 0.86 7.32 7.00
N TRP A 89 1.51 6.15 7.03
CA TRP A 89 2.60 5.79 7.96
C TRP A 89 3.98 5.67 7.30
N LEU A 90 4.15 6.04 6.03
CA LEU A 90 5.47 5.98 5.38
C LEU A 90 6.38 7.10 5.90
N GLU A 91 7.65 6.75 6.13
CA GLU A 91 8.66 7.66 6.69
C GLU A 91 9.74 8.03 5.66
N SER A 92 10.22 9.28 5.69
CA SER A 92 11.34 9.71 4.85
C SER A 92 12.62 8.94 5.17
N GLY A 93 13.41 8.65 4.14
CA GLY A 93 14.64 7.84 4.20
C GLY A 93 14.41 6.33 4.22
N LYS A 94 13.16 5.86 4.37
CA LYS A 94 12.82 4.45 4.41
C LYS A 94 12.41 3.92 3.05
N LYS A 95 12.61 2.61 2.85
CA LYS A 95 12.33 1.90 1.61
C LYS A 95 11.16 0.96 1.77
N TYR A 96 10.15 1.05 0.92
CA TYR A 96 8.92 0.26 1.01
C TYR A 96 8.63 -0.47 -0.29
N LEU A 97 8.00 -1.65 -0.20
CA LEU A 97 7.36 -2.27 -1.36
C LEU A 97 5.99 -1.62 -1.55
N LEU A 98 5.81 -0.88 -2.64
CA LEU A 98 4.54 -0.23 -2.96
C LEU A 98 3.99 -0.76 -4.29
N ASN A 99 2.68 -0.90 -4.32
CA ASN A 99 1.94 -1.28 -5.51
C ASN A 99 0.59 -0.58 -5.53
N GLY A 100 0.02 -0.49 -6.72
CA GLY A 100 -1.31 0.08 -6.91
C GLY A 100 -1.56 0.47 -8.35
N ASN A 101 -2.38 1.50 -8.52
CA ASN A 101 -2.97 1.86 -9.80
C ASN A 101 -2.64 3.31 -10.18
N ARG A 102 -2.48 3.57 -11.48
CA ARG A 102 -2.34 4.94 -11.98
C ARG A 102 -3.64 5.71 -11.69
N VAL A 103 -3.49 6.92 -11.15
CA VAL A 103 -4.57 7.90 -10.99
C VAL A 103 -4.22 9.16 -11.79
N ILE A 104 -5.18 10.07 -11.94
CA ILE A 104 -5.02 11.28 -12.78
C ILE A 104 -3.75 12.08 -12.41
N SER A 105 -3.43 12.18 -11.12
CA SER A 105 -2.37 13.02 -10.59
C SER A 105 -1.08 12.29 -10.19
N GLY A 106 -0.97 10.97 -10.42
CA GLY A 106 0.20 10.19 -10.03
C GLY A 106 -0.09 8.70 -9.85
N MET A 107 0.61 8.08 -8.90
CA MET A 107 0.48 6.65 -8.59
C MET A 107 -0.29 6.45 -7.29
N GLY A 108 -1.51 5.92 -7.38
CA GLY A 108 -2.38 5.70 -6.24
C GLY A 108 -2.00 4.42 -5.48
N ILE A 109 -1.95 4.50 -4.16
CA ILE A 109 -1.76 3.35 -3.27
C ILE A 109 -2.82 3.33 -2.16
N SER A 110 -3.11 2.13 -1.68
CA SER A 110 -4.07 1.85 -0.60
C SER A 110 -3.60 0.67 0.23
N THR A 111 -3.92 0.66 1.53
CA THR A 111 -3.61 -0.47 2.42
C THR A 111 -4.34 -1.75 2.01
N CYS A 112 -5.49 -1.66 1.34
CA CYS A 112 -6.24 -2.83 0.89
C CYS A 112 -5.59 -3.59 -0.26
N GLU A 113 -4.97 -2.84 -1.18
CA GLU A 113 -4.37 -3.40 -2.39
C GLU A 113 -2.90 -3.78 -2.16
N ALA A 114 -2.30 -3.33 -1.05
CA ALA A 114 -0.90 -3.55 -0.74
C ALA A 114 -0.56 -5.06 -0.68
N ILE A 115 0.41 -5.50 -1.49
CA ILE A 115 0.99 -6.85 -1.42
C ILE A 115 1.57 -7.07 -0.03
N SER A 116 2.27 -6.06 0.48
CA SER A 116 2.78 -6.01 1.84
C SER A 116 2.69 -4.58 2.33
N ALA A 117 2.11 -4.38 3.51
CA ALA A 117 1.99 -3.07 4.15
C ALA A 117 3.15 -2.85 5.13
N THR A 118 4.40 -2.98 4.67
CA THR A 118 5.60 -2.87 5.54
C THR A 118 6.84 -2.37 4.79
N GLU A 119 7.89 -2.04 5.55
CA GLU A 119 9.22 -1.69 5.03
C GLU A 119 9.81 -2.86 4.23
N TRP A 120 10.56 -2.58 3.16
CA TRP A 120 11.15 -3.59 2.28
C TRP A 120 12.00 -4.61 3.04
N SER A 121 12.73 -4.19 4.07
CA SER A 121 13.49 -5.07 4.96
C SER A 121 12.60 -6.15 5.59
N ASN A 122 11.37 -5.80 5.95
CA ASN A 122 10.40 -6.66 6.65
C ASN A 122 9.46 -7.44 5.73
N VAL A 123 9.53 -7.22 4.40
CA VAL A 123 8.73 -8.01 3.45
C VAL A 123 9.13 -9.50 3.52
N PRO A 124 8.17 -10.43 3.59
CA PRO A 124 8.43 -11.86 3.66
C PRO A 124 9.36 -12.38 2.55
N ALA A 125 10.21 -13.34 2.89
CA ALA A 125 11.26 -13.84 1.99
C ALA A 125 10.70 -14.52 0.73
N ASP A 126 9.56 -15.20 0.84
CA ASP A 126 8.82 -15.82 -0.27
C ASP A 126 8.27 -14.78 -1.25
N VAL A 127 7.75 -13.66 -0.75
CA VAL A 127 7.30 -12.53 -1.59
C VAL A 127 8.49 -11.91 -2.31
N LYS A 128 9.59 -11.64 -1.60
CA LYS A 128 10.84 -11.14 -2.22
C LYS A 128 11.34 -12.07 -3.30
N LYS A 129 11.38 -13.38 -3.03
CA LYS A 129 11.82 -14.40 -3.98
C LYS A 129 10.93 -14.44 -5.21
N SER A 130 9.61 -14.39 -5.03
CA SER A 130 8.63 -14.41 -6.12
C SER A 130 8.74 -13.16 -7.01
N LEU A 131 8.87 -11.98 -6.41
CA LEU A 131 9.08 -10.72 -7.13
C LEU A 131 10.39 -10.74 -7.93
N ASN A 132 11.49 -11.13 -7.29
CA ASN A 132 12.81 -11.16 -7.94
C ASN A 132 12.91 -12.18 -9.09
N ARG A 133 12.17 -13.29 -9.00
CA ARG A 133 12.13 -14.32 -10.03
C ARG A 133 11.05 -14.09 -11.09
N GLY A 134 10.24 -13.04 -10.94
CA GLY A 134 9.10 -12.79 -11.83
C GLY A 134 8.00 -13.85 -11.74
N SER A 135 7.95 -14.66 -10.66
CA SER A 135 7.06 -15.83 -10.55
C SER A 135 5.57 -15.48 -10.41
N TYR A 136 5.23 -14.20 -10.21
CA TYR A 136 3.85 -13.74 -10.28
C TYR A 136 3.33 -13.57 -11.71
N LEU A 137 4.20 -13.64 -12.72
CA LEU A 137 3.82 -13.67 -14.13
C LEU A 137 3.71 -15.12 -14.65
N PRO A 138 2.83 -15.38 -15.64
CA PRO A 138 1.82 -14.47 -16.16
C PRO A 138 0.67 -14.27 -15.17
N CYS A 139 -0.04 -13.15 -15.35
CA CYS A 139 -1.29 -12.88 -14.65
C CYS A 139 -2.43 -13.63 -15.31
N PRO A 140 -3.40 -14.15 -14.55
CA PRO A 140 -4.57 -14.82 -15.11
C PRO A 140 -5.40 -13.83 -15.93
N ASP A 141 -6.06 -14.34 -16.97
CA ASP A 141 -7.00 -13.57 -17.78
C ASP A 141 -8.18 -13.09 -16.91
N LYS A 142 -8.60 -11.83 -17.13
CA LYS A 142 -9.78 -11.28 -16.47
C LYS A 142 -10.99 -11.69 -17.29
N ASN A 143 -11.73 -12.70 -16.82
CA ASN A 143 -13.06 -13.06 -17.33
C ASN A 143 -14.07 -11.95 -17.04
#